data_AF-A0A660S6V1-F1
#
_entry.id   AF-A0A660S6V1-F1
#
_cell.length_a   1.000
_cell.length_b   1.000
_cell.length_c   1.000
_cell.angle_alpha   90.00
_cell.angle_beta   90.00
_cell.angle_gamma   90.00
#
_symmetry.space_group_name_H-M   'P 1'
#
loop_
_entity.id
_entity.type
_entity.pdbx_description
1 polymer ?
#
loop_
_entity_poly.entity_id
_entity_poly.type
_entity_poly.pdbx_seq_one_letter_code
_entity_poly.pdbx_strand_id
1 'polypeptide(L)'
;MGKCKICGKEGVNISNVLGYCYQCLRNYWDSIKEEIFSLHAASRQSFGLPPYVTKNPEGIQCRLCVNKCVICWETNGAVNPKILKQMAKISLPVVVY
;
A
#
# COMPACT_ATOMS: atom_id res chain seq x y z
N MET A 1 12.87 21.91 3.73
CA MET A 1 11.86 22.00 4.80
C MET A 1 10.51 21.67 4.18
N GLY A 2 9.70 20.77 4.75
CA GLY A 2 8.36 20.52 4.21
C GLY A 2 7.35 21.56 4.66
N LYS A 3 6.25 21.68 3.92
CA LYS A 3 5.17 22.64 4.17
C LYS A 3 3.82 21.92 4.25
N CYS A 4 3.02 22.27 5.25
CA CYS A 4 1.67 21.76 5.41
C CYS A 4 0.71 22.43 4.41
N LYS A 5 -0.02 21.64 3.62
CA LYS A 5 -1.01 22.13 2.64
C LYS A 5 -2.25 22.77 3.27
N ILE A 6 -2.56 22.46 4.53
CA ILE A 6 -3.73 23.01 5.25
C ILE A 6 -3.38 24.30 5.99
N CYS A 7 -2.42 24.25 6.93
CA CYS A 7 -2.13 25.37 7.82
C CYS A 7 -0.90 26.20 7.42
N GLY A 8 -0.21 25.82 6.33
CA GLY A 8 0.95 26.55 5.83
C GLY A 8 2.24 26.44 6.66
N LYS A 9 2.21 25.78 7.82
CA LYS A 9 3.41 25.58 8.66
C LYS A 9 4.53 24.90 7.89
N GLU A 10 5.75 25.38 8.09
CA GLU A 10 6.97 24.79 7.56
C GLU A 10 7.78 24.15 8.69
N GLY A 11 8.42 23.00 8.45
CA GLY A 11 9.20 22.31 9.47
C GLY A 11 10.04 21.14 8.95
N VAL A 12 11.11 20.80 9.70
CA VAL A 12 12.02 19.68 9.35
C VAL A 12 11.32 18.34 9.52
N ASN A 13 10.31 18.30 10.37
CA ASN A 13 9.45 17.17 10.66
C ASN A 13 8.22 17.08 9.73
N ILE A 14 8.15 17.92 8.68
CA ILE A 14 7.12 17.84 7.66
C ILE A 14 7.74 17.25 6.40
N SER A 15 7.19 16.14 5.91
CA SER A 15 7.62 15.51 4.67
C SER A 15 7.20 16.37 3.46
N ASN A 16 8.11 16.57 2.51
CA ASN A 16 7.80 17.19 1.21
C ASN A 16 6.84 16.34 0.37
N VAL A 17 6.83 15.02 0.59
CA VAL A 17 5.97 14.08 -0.14
C VAL A 17 4.57 14.06 0.46
N LEU A 18 4.46 13.90 1.78
CA LEU A 18 3.14 13.89 2.44
C LEU A 18 2.51 15.29 2.44
N GLY A 19 3.28 16.34 2.75
CA GLY A 19 2.80 17.71 2.73
C GLY A 19 1.81 18.08 3.85
N TYR A 20 1.82 17.35 4.98
CA TYR A 20 0.96 17.65 6.14
C TYR A 20 1.74 17.57 7.45
N CYS A 21 1.48 18.50 8.37
CA CYS A 21 2.00 18.42 9.72
C CYS A 21 1.18 17.45 10.58
N TYR A 22 1.77 16.98 11.69
CA TYR A 22 1.12 16.06 12.63
C TYR A 22 -0.26 16.54 13.10
N GLN A 23 -0.38 17.82 13.44
CA GLN A 23 -1.64 18.40 13.93
C GLN A 23 -2.75 18.31 12.87
N CYS A 24 -2.45 18.67 11.62
CA CYS A 24 -3.43 18.62 10.54
C CYS A 24 -3.79 17.18 10.16
N LEU A 25 -2.82 16.25 10.18
CA LEU A 25 -3.08 14.83 9.94
C LEU A 25 -4.12 14.26 10.91
N ARG A 26 -4.07 14.67 12.18
CA ARG A 26 -4.97 14.18 13.22
C ARG A 26 -6.36 14.83 13.16
N ASN A 27 -6.44 16.12 12.84
CA ASN A 27 -7.68 16.90 12.92
C ASN A 27 -8.51 16.87 11.63
N TYR A 28 -7.89 16.57 10.49
CA TYR A 28 -8.53 16.61 9.17
C TYR A 28 -8.43 15.26 8.44
N TRP A 29 -8.31 14.15 9.18
CA TRP A 29 -8.07 12.82 8.60
C TRP A 29 -9.07 12.46 7.51
N ASP A 30 -10.37 12.67 7.75
CA ASP A 30 -11.41 12.29 6.80
C ASP A 30 -11.35 13.03 5.46
N SER A 31 -10.84 14.27 5.45
CA SER A 31 -10.72 15.05 4.21
C SER A 31 -9.43 14.77 3.44
N ILE A 32 -8.41 14.18 4.08
CA ILE A 32 -7.09 13.97 3.46
C ILE A 32 -6.71 12.50 3.26
N LYS A 33 -7.42 11.55 3.87
CA LYS A 33 -7.06 10.12 3.86
C LYS A 33 -6.86 9.56 2.45
N GLU A 34 -7.69 9.95 1.49
CA GLU A 34 -7.60 9.48 0.10
C GLU A 34 -6.27 9.92 -0.57
N GLU A 35 -5.85 11.15 -0.34
CA GLU A 35 -4.56 11.65 -0.83
C GLU A 35 -3.39 10.93 -0.14
N ILE A 36 -3.46 10.75 1.19
CA ILE A 36 -2.42 10.02 1.93
C ILE A 36 -2.31 8.57 1.46
N PHE A 37 -3.43 7.90 1.16
CA PHE A 37 -3.43 6.55 0.63
C PHE A 37 -2.88 6.49 -0.80
N SER A 38 -3.18 7.46 -1.66
CA SER A 38 -2.64 7.49 -3.02
C SER A 38 -1.11 7.67 -3.02
N LEU A 39 -0.57 8.51 -2.14
CA LEU A 39 0.87 8.69 -1.96
C LEU A 39 1.55 7.41 -1.43
N HIS A 40 0.94 6.72 -0.46
CA HIS A 40 1.43 5.41 0.00
C HIS A 40 1.42 4.37 -1.12
N ALA A 41 0.33 4.29 -1.90
CA ALA A 41 0.21 3.35 -3.00
C ALA A 41 1.29 3.58 -4.06
N ALA A 42 1.50 4.82 -4.49
CA ALA A 42 2.53 5.18 -5.46
C ALA A 42 3.95 4.82 -4.98
N SER A 43 4.25 5.12 -3.71
CA SER A 43 5.52 4.75 -3.08
C SER A 43 5.74 3.23 -3.05
N ARG A 44 4.70 2.45 -2.73
CA ARG A 44 4.81 0.97 -2.66
C ARG A 44 4.94 0.33 -4.04
N GLN A 45 4.22 0.84 -5.03
CA GLN A 45 4.24 0.31 -6.39
C GLN A 45 5.60 0.44 -7.07
N SER A 46 6.37 1.48 -6.78
CA SER A 46 7.72 1.65 -7.34
C SER A 46 8.68 0.52 -6.93
N PHE A 47 8.45 -0.09 -5.76
CA PHE A 47 9.18 -1.26 -5.27
C PHE A 47 8.50 -2.60 -5.62
N GLY A 48 7.44 -2.59 -6.43
CA GLY A 48 6.67 -3.79 -6.76
C GLY A 48 5.87 -4.37 -5.59
N LEU A 49 5.62 -3.57 -4.55
CA LEU A 49 4.82 -3.99 -3.39
C LEU A 49 3.32 -3.76 -3.65
N PRO A 50 2.42 -4.52 -2.97
CA PRO A 50 0.99 -4.28 -3.04
C PRO A 50 0.65 -2.85 -2.60
N PRO A 51 -0.15 -2.08 -3.37
CA PRO A 51 -0.45 -0.68 -3.08
C PRO A 51 -1.24 -0.46 -1.77
N TYR A 52 -2.04 -1.45 -1.37
CA TYR A 52 -2.85 -1.45 -0.16
C TYR A 52 -2.62 -2.73 0.65
N VAL A 53 -3.06 -2.69 1.92
CA VAL A 53 -3.07 -3.88 2.78
C VAL A 53 -3.85 -4.99 2.10
N THR A 54 -3.25 -6.17 1.96
CA THR A 54 -3.89 -7.30 1.29
C THR A 54 -5.10 -7.78 2.10
N LYS A 55 -6.20 -8.09 1.41
CA LYS A 55 -7.46 -8.58 1.99
C LYS A 55 -7.99 -9.76 1.18
N ASN A 56 -7.12 -10.71 0.84
CA ASN A 56 -7.52 -11.89 0.07
C ASN A 56 -8.57 -12.70 0.87
N PRO A 57 -9.79 -12.94 0.35
CA PRO A 57 -10.86 -13.62 1.08
C PRO A 57 -10.52 -15.08 1.46
N GLU A 58 -9.67 -15.75 0.69
CA GLU A 58 -9.25 -17.14 0.93
C GLU A 58 -7.93 -17.22 1.71
N GLY A 59 -7.39 -16.07 2.13
CA GLY A 59 -6.11 -16.00 2.82
C GLY A 59 -6.18 -16.21 4.32
N ILE A 60 -5.01 -16.34 4.93
CA ILE A 60 -4.82 -16.39 6.38
C ILE A 60 -4.63 -14.96 6.91
N GLN A 61 -5.37 -14.62 7.97
CA GLN A 61 -5.23 -13.31 8.62
C GLN A 61 -3.98 -13.25 9.51
N CYS A 62 -3.07 -12.32 9.22
CA CYS A 62 -1.94 -12.00 10.09
C CYS A 62 -2.40 -11.20 11.32
N ARG A 63 -1.95 -11.60 12.52
CA ARG A 63 -2.29 -10.96 13.80
C ARG A 63 -1.12 -10.21 14.46
N LEU A 64 -0.03 -10.00 13.74
CA LEU A 64 1.19 -9.39 14.29
C LEU A 64 1.13 -7.86 14.41
N CYS A 65 0.32 -7.19 13.59
CA CYS A 65 0.21 -5.72 13.60
C CYS A 65 -1.22 -5.25 13.29
N VAL A 66 -1.45 -3.94 13.44
CA VAL A 66 -2.76 -3.29 13.27
C VAL A 66 -3.37 -3.45 11.87
N ASN A 67 -2.56 -3.70 10.84
CA ASN A 67 -3.06 -3.82 9.46
C ASN A 67 -3.97 -5.05 9.26
N LYS A 68 -3.80 -6.10 10.06
CA LYS A 68 -4.56 -7.37 9.94
C LYS A 68 -4.67 -7.82 8.48
N CYS A 69 -3.52 -7.92 7.80
CA CYS A 69 -3.46 -8.33 6.40
C CYS A 69 -4.06 -9.74 6.26
N VAL A 70 -4.77 -10.00 5.17
CA VAL A 70 -5.23 -11.35 4.80
C VAL A 70 -4.45 -11.78 3.56
N ILE A 71 -3.73 -12.88 3.71
CA ILE A 71 -2.59 -13.23 2.87
C ILE A 71 -2.81 -14.64 2.30
N CYS A 72 -2.60 -14.81 1.00
CA CYS A 72 -2.61 -16.13 0.34
C CYS A 72 -1.62 -17.09 1.01
N TRP A 73 -2.07 -18.31 1.34
CA TRP A 73 -1.25 -19.27 2.08
C TRP A 73 -0.04 -19.74 1.25
N GLU A 74 -0.21 -19.84 -0.07
CA GLU A 74 0.83 -20.30 -1.00
C GLU A 74 1.98 -19.32 -1.14
N THR A 75 1.67 -18.02 -1.15
CA THR A 75 2.62 -17.00 -1.60
C THR A 75 3.04 -16.05 -0.52
N ASN A 76 2.53 -16.22 0.71
CA ASN A 76 2.70 -15.32 1.85
C ASN A 76 2.49 -13.82 1.52
N GLY A 77 1.80 -13.52 0.42
CA GLY A 77 1.53 -12.17 -0.06
C GLY A 77 2.74 -11.47 -0.67
N ALA A 78 3.88 -12.14 -0.82
CA ALA A 78 5.11 -11.56 -1.36
C ALA A 78 5.42 -11.98 -2.80
N VAL A 79 4.56 -12.78 -3.45
CA VAL A 79 4.81 -13.14 -4.86
C VAL A 79 4.77 -11.89 -5.74
N ASN A 80 5.82 -11.71 -6.54
CA ASN A 80 5.87 -10.64 -7.53
C ASN A 80 4.84 -10.91 -8.64
N PRO A 81 3.90 -9.99 -8.93
CA PRO A 81 2.85 -10.22 -9.93
C PRO A 81 3.38 -10.48 -11.36
N LYS A 82 4.53 -9.91 -11.73
CA LYS A 82 5.13 -10.14 -13.06
C LYS A 82 5.67 -11.56 -13.18
N ILE A 83 6.31 -12.06 -12.12
CA ILE A 83 6.81 -13.43 -12.05
C ILE A 83 5.65 -14.42 -11.99
N LEU A 84 4.60 -14.12 -11.20
CA LEU A 84 3.40 -14.96 -11.12
C LEU A 84 2.76 -15.20 -12.49
N LYS A 85 2.67 -14.16 -13.34
CA LYS A 85 2.16 -14.30 -14.72
C LYS A 85 3.01 -15.25 -15.57
N GLN A 86 4.33 -15.25 -15.40
CA GLN A 86 5.22 -16.16 -16.12
C GLN A 86 5.06 -17.60 -15.61
N MET A 87 5.04 -17.79 -14.28
CA MET A 87 4.78 -19.08 -13.65
C MET A 87 3.46 -19.69 -14.15
N ALA A 88 2.36 -18.92 -14.14
CA ALA A 88 1.06 -19.38 -14.60
C ALA A 88 1.07 -19.85 -16.07
N LYS A 89 1.75 -19.11 -16.97
CA LYS A 89 1.86 -19.50 -18.39
C LYS A 89 2.61 -20.81 -18.60
N ILE A 90 3.62 -21.09 -17.77
CA ILE A 90 4.42 -22.32 -17.85
C ILE A 90 3.65 -23.49 -17.25
N SER A 91 3.03 -23.28 -16.07
CA SER A 91 2.38 -24.34 -15.30
C SER A 91 0.96 -24.68 -15.78
N LEU A 92 0.25 -23.71 -16.34
CA LEU A 92 -1.05 -23.89 -16.97
C LEU A 92 -0.84 -23.77 -18.48
N PRO A 93 -0.30 -24.83 -19.15
CA PRO A 93 -0.35 -24.86 -20.61
C PRO A 93 -1.82 -24.68 -20.98
N VAL A 94 -2.10 -23.81 -21.93
CA VAL A 94 -3.46 -23.54 -22.38
C VAL A 94 -4.03 -24.83 -22.93
N VAL A 95 -4.67 -25.64 -22.08
CA VAL A 95 -5.43 -26.80 -22.50
C VAL A 95 -6.81 -26.25 -22.88
N VAL A 96 -6.88 -25.68 -24.07
CA VAL A 96 -8.14 -25.44 -24.77
C VAL A 96 -8.66 -26.84 -25.15
N TYR A 97 -9.73 -27.29 -24.51
CA TYR A 97 -10.67 -28.23 -25.10
C TYR A 97 -12.03 -27.54 -25.16
#